data_AF-A0A6J2YLI0-F1
#
_entry.id   AF-A0A6J2YLI0-F1
#
_cell.length_a   1.000
_cell.length_b   1.000
_cell.length_c   1.000
_cell.angle_alpha   90.00
_cell.angle_beta   90.00
_cell.angle_gamma   90.00
#
_symmetry.space_group_name_H-M   'P 1'
#
loop_
_entity.id
_entity.type
_entity.pdbx_description
1 polymer ?
#
loop_
_entity_poly.entity_id
_entity_poly.type
_entity_poly.pdbx_seq_one_letter_code
_entity_poly.pdbx_strand_id
1 'polypeptide(L)'
;MNSFIHDPPFTGTAKSSARKISLTPGFDRARVPADHRRDLNPILPSTQLQLLRIPEHFHYQLYSQLDNCAESLTIRIWTFSYKGQHINKLQVPPDQLQKLIKYNTECRQKSGAPMPMIMAAVQGKFDDDPALKTHFFCLGKKIGFMDKDGNFDREFIKEQMSQLVKDDDKIEEVLNKCLIQLDSPEETAFQSIKCMSDNRKTVLP
;
A
#
# COMPACT_ATOMS: atom_id res chain seq x y z
N MET A 1 -13.85 -38.01 -12.82
CA MET A 1 -12.66 -37.49 -13.52
C MET A 1 -12.25 -36.22 -12.81
N ASN A 2 -11.40 -36.36 -11.79
CA ASN A 2 -10.84 -35.25 -11.01
C ASN A 2 -9.34 -35.23 -11.29
N SER A 3 -8.86 -34.16 -11.91
CA SER A 3 -7.44 -33.94 -12.14
C SER A 3 -6.99 -32.81 -11.21
N PHE A 4 -6.44 -33.20 -10.07
CA PHE A 4 -5.61 -32.34 -9.24
C PHE A 4 -4.31 -32.04 -10.01
N ILE A 5 -4.02 -30.77 -10.28
CA ILE A 5 -2.71 -30.36 -10.76
C ILE A 5 -1.93 -29.89 -9.53
N HIS A 6 -0.86 -30.64 -9.25
CA HIS A 6 0.14 -30.34 -8.23
C HIS A 6 1.09 -29.24 -8.72
N ASP A 7 1.39 -28.27 -7.85
CA ASP A 7 2.53 -27.37 -8.01
C ASP A 7 3.88 -28.15 -7.96
N PRO A 8 4.87 -27.81 -8.80
CA PRO A 8 6.21 -28.37 -8.68
C PRO A 8 7.07 -27.62 -7.63
N PRO A 9 7.97 -28.32 -6.91
CA PRO A 9 8.87 -27.72 -5.94
C PRO A 9 10.08 -27.07 -6.64
N PHE A 10 10.35 -25.80 -6.32
CA PHE A 10 11.58 -25.11 -6.70
C PHE A 10 12.78 -25.63 -5.88
N THR A 11 13.59 -26.50 -6.47
CA THR A 11 14.92 -26.87 -5.98
C THR A 11 16.00 -26.13 -6.78
N GLY A 12 16.35 -24.92 -6.34
CA GLY A 12 17.48 -24.16 -6.88
C GLY A 12 18.71 -24.33 -6.01
N THR A 13 19.69 -25.11 -6.49
CA THR A 13 21.01 -25.25 -5.87
C THR A 13 21.91 -24.08 -6.26
N ALA A 14 22.16 -23.16 -5.32
CA ALA A 14 23.14 -22.09 -5.50
C ALA A 14 24.56 -22.59 -5.18
N LYS A 15 25.39 -22.77 -6.21
CA LYS A 15 26.84 -22.95 -6.08
C LYS A 15 27.48 -21.60 -5.71
N SER A 16 27.95 -21.49 -4.47
CA SER A 16 28.78 -20.38 -3.99
C SER A 16 30.22 -20.55 -4.49
N SER A 17 30.69 -19.63 -5.33
CA SER A 17 32.11 -19.51 -5.69
C SER A 17 32.75 -18.49 -4.76
N ALA A 18 33.55 -18.99 -3.82
CA ALA A 18 34.27 -18.19 -2.84
C ALA A 18 35.46 -17.46 -3.49
N ARG A 19 35.44 -16.13 -3.50
CA ARG A 19 36.61 -15.30 -3.77
C ARG A 19 37.09 -14.71 -2.44
N LYS A 20 38.29 -15.13 -2.00
CA LYS A 20 38.95 -14.64 -0.77
C LYS A 20 39.28 -13.15 -0.91
N ILE A 21 38.81 -12.33 0.02
CA ILE A 21 39.32 -10.99 0.28
C ILE A 21 39.87 -11.01 1.71
N SER A 22 41.18 -10.81 1.81
CA SER A 22 41.94 -10.63 3.04
C SER A 22 41.66 -9.24 3.62
N LEU A 23 41.24 -9.18 4.88
CA LEU A 23 41.20 -7.96 5.69
C LEU A 23 42.01 -8.21 6.96
N THR A 24 42.95 -7.31 7.21
CA THR A 24 43.84 -7.23 8.38
C THR A 24 43.08 -6.72 9.63
N PRO A 25 43.63 -6.92 10.84
CA PRO A 25 42.89 -6.78 12.09
C PRO A 25 43.06 -5.40 12.73
N GLY A 26 42.05 -4.99 13.49
CA GLY A 26 42.18 -3.95 14.50
C GLY A 26 40.88 -3.17 14.67
N PHE A 27 40.09 -3.52 15.69
CA PHE A 27 39.40 -2.55 16.54
C PHE A 27 38.83 -3.28 17.77
N ASP A 28 39.29 -2.82 18.93
CA ASP A 28 39.11 -3.44 20.24
C ASP A 28 37.65 -3.48 20.72
N ARG A 29 37.29 -4.63 21.30
CA ARG A 29 36.03 -4.84 22.03
C ARG A 29 36.19 -4.30 23.44
N ALA A 30 35.62 -3.14 23.72
CA ALA A 30 35.38 -2.69 25.08
C ALA A 30 34.29 -3.58 25.73
N ARG A 31 34.67 -4.16 26.87
CA ARG A 31 33.93 -5.09 27.71
C ARG A 31 32.96 -4.30 28.60
N VAL A 32 31.65 -4.55 28.48
CA VAL A 32 30.64 -4.00 29.41
C VAL A 32 30.49 -4.98 30.59
N PRO A 33 30.71 -4.54 31.84
CA PRO A 33 30.47 -5.38 33.00
C PRO A 33 28.98 -5.35 33.39
N ALA A 34 28.47 -6.54 33.73
CA ALA A 34 27.20 -6.72 34.41
C ALA A 34 27.41 -6.51 35.91
N ASP A 35 26.61 -5.64 36.56
CA ASP A 35 26.12 -5.98 37.90
C ASP A 35 24.94 -5.12 38.42
N HIS A 36 24.14 -5.79 39.27
CA HIS A 36 23.25 -5.32 40.34
C HIS A 36 21.85 -4.76 40.03
N ARG A 37 20.86 -5.66 40.22
CA ARG A 37 19.58 -5.33 40.88
C ARG A 37 19.84 -4.95 42.35
N ARG A 38 19.27 -3.84 42.82
CA ARG A 38 18.31 -3.83 43.96
C ARG A 38 17.79 -2.42 44.28
N ASP A 39 16.56 -2.44 44.82
CA ASP A 39 15.87 -1.47 45.68
C ASP A 39 15.25 -0.23 44.99
N LEU A 40 13.93 -0.16 44.82
CA LEU A 40 12.81 0.00 45.78
C LEU A 40 12.45 1.48 46.05
N ASN A 41 11.18 1.77 45.73
CA ASN A 41 10.29 2.84 46.18
C ASN A 41 10.44 4.29 45.65
N PRO A 42 9.41 4.77 44.91
CA PRO A 42 8.93 6.13 45.00
C PRO A 42 7.87 6.27 46.11
N ILE A 43 8.17 7.11 47.09
CA ILE A 43 7.22 7.65 48.08
C ILE A 43 6.44 8.76 47.39
N LEU A 44 5.13 8.60 47.18
CA LEU A 44 4.21 9.72 47.07
C LEU A 44 2.92 9.43 47.86
N PRO A 45 2.36 10.45 48.55
CA PRO A 45 1.45 10.23 49.66
C PRO A 45 0.01 10.01 49.24
N SER A 46 -0.60 9.05 49.93
CA SER A 46 -2.01 8.74 49.96
C SER A 46 -2.81 9.83 50.70
N THR A 47 -3.71 10.50 50.01
CA THR A 47 -4.92 11.05 50.67
C THR A 47 -6.12 11.02 49.71
N GLN A 48 -7.05 10.14 50.07
CA GLN A 48 -8.49 10.18 49.77
C GLN A 48 -8.97 9.98 48.33
N LEU A 49 -9.09 8.71 47.94
CA LEU A 49 -10.17 8.26 47.06
C LEU A 49 -11.50 8.37 47.83
N GLN A 50 -12.31 9.37 47.51
CA GLN A 50 -13.75 9.29 47.68
C GLN A 50 -14.37 8.82 46.37
N LEU A 51 -14.93 7.62 46.41
CA LEU A 51 -15.71 7.00 45.33
C LEU A 51 -16.99 7.82 45.11
N LEU A 52 -17.03 8.62 44.05
CA LEU A 52 -18.28 9.12 43.49
C LEU A 52 -18.71 8.20 42.35
N ARG A 53 -19.76 7.40 42.62
CA ARG A 53 -20.60 6.74 41.61
C ARG A 53 -21.16 7.82 40.67
N ILE A 54 -20.78 7.79 39.40
CA ILE A 54 -21.47 8.55 38.36
C ILE A 54 -22.41 7.58 37.61
N PRO A 55 -23.74 7.84 37.58
CA PRO A 55 -24.70 7.02 36.86
C PRO A 55 -24.65 7.23 35.33
N GLU A 56 -24.88 6.17 34.55
CA GLU A 56 -24.75 6.07 33.08
C GLU A 56 -25.74 6.92 32.24
N HIS A 57 -26.33 7.99 32.75
CA HIS A 57 -27.44 8.69 32.09
C HIS A 57 -27.19 10.14 31.63
N PHE A 58 -25.96 10.67 31.68
CA PHE A 58 -25.68 12.08 31.36
C PHE A 58 -24.73 12.29 30.15
N HIS A 59 -24.96 11.58 29.05
CA HIS A 59 -24.22 11.80 27.80
C HIS A 59 -25.07 12.32 26.62
N TYR A 60 -26.37 12.58 26.82
CA TYR A 60 -27.31 12.82 25.72
C TYR A 60 -28.05 14.17 25.69
N GLN A 61 -27.68 15.16 26.52
CA GLN A 61 -28.38 16.46 26.55
C GLN A 61 -27.55 17.69 26.20
N LEU A 62 -26.33 17.53 25.68
CA LEU A 62 -25.52 18.68 25.19
C LEU A 62 -25.37 18.73 23.66
N TYR A 63 -26.11 17.90 22.92
CA TYR A 63 -26.08 17.85 21.45
C TYR A 63 -27.18 18.63 20.73
N SER A 64 -28.18 19.16 21.44
CA SER A 64 -29.35 19.83 20.82
C SER A 64 -29.36 21.36 20.94
N GLN A 65 -28.31 21.99 21.46
CA GLN A 65 -28.18 23.46 21.51
C GLN A 65 -27.08 24.03 20.61
N LEU A 66 -26.49 23.22 19.73
CA LEU A 66 -25.41 23.65 18.81
C LEU A 66 -25.90 23.97 17.38
N ASP A 67 -27.21 24.01 17.13
CA ASP A 67 -27.76 24.30 15.80
C ASP A 67 -27.96 25.79 15.49
N ASN A 68 -27.67 26.72 16.42
CA ASN A 68 -27.87 28.17 16.22
C ASN A 68 -26.59 29.02 16.24
N CYS A 69 -25.39 28.43 16.22
CA CYS A 69 -24.13 29.17 16.08
C CYS A 69 -23.58 29.11 14.65
N ALA A 70 -24.46 29.19 13.66
CA ALA A 70 -24.13 29.15 12.25
C ALA A 70 -23.63 30.51 11.72
N GLU A 71 -22.49 31.01 12.21
CA GLU A 71 -21.76 32.10 11.50
C GLU A 71 -20.27 32.24 11.90
N SER A 72 -19.59 31.14 12.25
CA SER A 72 -18.12 31.16 12.38
C SER A 72 -17.45 30.54 11.16
N LEU A 73 -16.70 31.34 10.40
CA LEU A 73 -15.86 30.94 9.27
C LEU A 73 -14.86 29.81 9.63
N THR A 74 -14.55 29.62 10.92
CA THR A 74 -13.63 28.59 11.38
C THR A 74 -14.20 27.17 11.29
N ILE A 75 -15.52 26.97 11.44
CA ILE A 75 -16.14 25.64 11.29
C ILE A 75 -16.18 25.21 9.82
N ARG A 76 -16.34 26.14 8.88
CA ARG A 76 -16.26 25.81 7.45
C ARG A 76 -14.88 25.32 7.05
N ILE A 77 -13.81 25.90 7.60
CA ILE A 77 -12.44 25.46 7.30
C ILE A 77 -12.17 24.06 7.87
N TRP A 78 -12.64 23.75 9.08
CA TRP A 78 -12.48 22.42 9.66
C TRP A 78 -13.35 21.36 8.95
N THR A 79 -14.61 21.66 8.62
CA THR A 79 -15.47 20.73 7.86
C THR A 79 -14.98 20.51 6.42
N PHE A 80 -14.36 21.51 5.77
CA PHE A 80 -13.71 21.32 4.47
C PHE A 80 -12.46 20.43 4.55
N SER A 81 -11.72 20.46 5.65
CA SER A 81 -10.54 19.59 5.85
C SER A 81 -10.91 18.12 6.13
N TYR A 82 -12.13 17.85 6.60
CA TYR A 82 -12.63 16.52 6.95
C TYR A 82 -13.46 15.83 5.87
N LYS A 83 -13.53 16.35 4.63
CA LYS A 83 -13.93 15.53 3.47
C LYS A 83 -12.77 14.63 3.04
N GLY A 84 -12.34 13.76 3.95
CA GLY A 84 -11.46 12.65 3.63
C GLY A 84 -12.11 11.86 2.51
N GLN A 85 -11.43 11.75 1.37
CA GLN A 85 -11.83 10.86 0.29
C GLN A 85 -12.07 9.47 0.87
N HIS A 86 -13.29 8.97 0.71
CA HIS A 86 -13.59 7.57 0.93
C HIS A 86 -12.78 6.76 -0.10
N ILE A 87 -11.59 6.28 0.29
CA ILE A 87 -10.91 5.19 -0.41
C ILE A 87 -11.81 3.97 -0.29
N ASN A 88 -12.68 3.82 -1.27
CA ASN A 88 -13.70 2.79 -1.35
C ASN A 88 -13.01 1.42 -1.40
N LYS A 89 -13.11 0.67 -0.31
CA LYS A 89 -13.38 -0.78 -0.23
C LYS A 89 -12.60 -1.77 -1.11
N LEU A 90 -11.41 -1.45 -1.62
CA LEU A 90 -10.51 -2.47 -2.14
C LEU A 90 -9.80 -3.13 -0.95
N GLN A 91 -10.44 -4.12 -0.32
CA GLN A 91 -9.78 -4.95 0.68
C GLN A 91 -8.81 -5.90 -0.02
N VAL A 92 -7.59 -5.42 -0.24
CA VAL A 92 -6.48 -6.25 -0.70
C VAL A 92 -6.11 -7.22 0.44
N PRO A 93 -6.00 -8.53 0.18
CA PRO A 93 -5.55 -9.50 1.18
C PRO A 93 -4.21 -9.09 1.83
N PRO A 94 -3.99 -9.33 3.14
CA PRO A 94 -2.80 -8.83 3.84
C PRO A 94 -1.46 -9.28 3.23
N ASP A 95 -1.41 -10.48 2.66
CA ASP A 95 -0.24 -11.04 1.97
C ASP A 95 0.06 -10.30 0.65
N GLN A 96 -0.98 -9.96 -0.11
CA GLN A 96 -0.86 -9.19 -1.35
C GLN A 96 -0.45 -7.75 -1.05
N LEU A 97 -0.97 -7.17 0.04
CA LEU A 97 -0.59 -5.84 0.50
C LEU A 97 0.90 -5.75 0.87
N GLN A 98 1.45 -6.73 1.59
CA GLN A 98 2.87 -6.75 1.94
C GLN A 98 3.78 -6.82 0.70
N LYS A 99 3.43 -7.68 -0.27
CA LYS A 99 4.15 -7.77 -1.55
C LYS A 99 4.11 -6.44 -2.31
N LEU A 100 2.92 -5.83 -2.39
CA LEU A 100 2.73 -4.54 -3.04
C LEU A 100 3.58 -3.43 -2.38
N ILE A 101 3.62 -3.36 -1.05
CA ILE A 101 4.46 -2.39 -0.32
C ILE A 101 5.95 -2.59 -0.62
N LYS A 102 6.41 -3.85 -0.62
CA LYS A 102 7.79 -4.20 -0.95
C LYS A 102 8.14 -3.76 -2.38
N TYR A 103 7.34 -4.16 -3.35
CA TYR A 103 7.58 -3.84 -4.76
C TYR A 103 7.51 -2.34 -5.03
N ASN A 104 6.54 -1.63 -4.43
CA ASN A 104 6.46 -0.17 -4.52
C ASN A 104 7.72 0.50 -4.00
N THR A 105 8.27 0.03 -2.88
CA THR A 105 9.50 0.60 -2.30
C THR A 105 10.69 0.39 -3.23
N GLU A 106 10.89 -0.83 -3.73
CA GLU A 106 11.98 -1.16 -4.66
C GLU A 106 11.85 -0.38 -5.98
N CYS A 107 10.66 -0.30 -6.56
CA CYS A 107 10.41 0.40 -7.81
C CYS A 107 10.52 1.91 -7.68
N ARG A 108 10.15 2.47 -6.52
CA ARG A 108 10.39 3.88 -6.22
C ARG A 108 11.88 4.21 -6.17
N GLN A 109 12.67 3.39 -5.47
CA GLN A 109 14.12 3.58 -5.40
C GLN A 109 14.77 3.51 -6.79
N LYS A 110 14.29 2.62 -7.66
CA LYS A 110 14.80 2.48 -9.02
C LYS A 110 14.41 3.64 -9.94
N SER A 111 13.16 4.09 -9.87
CA SER A 111 12.61 5.12 -10.77
C SER A 111 12.94 6.54 -10.35
N GLY A 112 13.16 6.78 -9.05
CA GLY A 112 13.26 8.13 -8.50
C GLY A 112 11.92 8.87 -8.39
N ALA A 113 10.79 8.22 -8.70
CA ALA A 113 9.47 8.83 -8.62
C ALA A 113 9.16 9.28 -7.17
N PRO A 114 8.78 10.54 -6.93
CA PRO A 114 8.47 11.01 -5.59
C PRO A 114 7.15 10.40 -5.09
N MET A 115 7.09 10.04 -3.80
CA MET A 115 5.88 9.44 -3.22
C MET A 115 4.59 10.23 -3.46
N PRO A 116 4.58 11.57 -3.35
CA PRO A 116 3.38 12.37 -3.66
C PRO A 116 2.87 12.17 -5.08
N MET A 117 3.75 12.03 -6.07
CA MET A 117 3.37 11.78 -7.47
C MET A 117 2.76 10.39 -7.64
N ILE A 118 3.35 9.36 -7.02
CA ILE A 118 2.78 8.00 -7.03
C ILE A 118 1.40 7.98 -6.37
N MET A 119 1.24 8.66 -5.22
CA MET A 119 -0.04 8.73 -4.51
C MET A 119 -1.09 9.51 -5.30
N ALA A 120 -0.71 10.57 -6.01
CA ALA A 120 -1.60 11.28 -6.91
C ALA A 120 -2.12 10.35 -8.03
N ALA A 121 -1.25 9.54 -8.62
CA ALA A 121 -1.61 8.58 -9.66
C ALA A 121 -2.58 7.50 -9.14
N VAL A 122 -2.37 6.99 -7.93
CA VAL A 122 -3.33 6.07 -7.25
C VAL A 122 -4.71 6.71 -7.07
N GLN A 123 -4.77 8.03 -6.89
CA GLN A 123 -6.02 8.78 -6.82
C GLN A 123 -6.62 9.14 -8.18
N GLY A 124 -6.00 8.69 -9.28
CA GLY A 124 -6.43 8.98 -10.65
C GLY A 124 -5.84 10.26 -11.26
N LYS A 125 -4.84 10.88 -10.61
CA LYS A 125 -4.14 12.05 -11.13
C LYS A 125 -2.77 11.65 -11.66
N PHE A 126 -2.67 11.45 -12.97
CA PHE A 126 -1.45 11.01 -13.63
C PHE A 126 -0.69 12.19 -14.21
N ASP A 127 0.51 12.43 -13.70
CA ASP A 127 1.47 13.34 -14.32
C ASP A 127 2.24 12.58 -15.40
N ASP A 128 2.45 13.19 -16.56
CA ASP A 128 3.20 12.60 -17.66
C ASP A 128 4.71 12.74 -17.40
N ASP A 129 5.23 11.93 -16.47
CA ASP A 129 6.60 11.99 -15.98
C ASP A 129 7.37 10.67 -16.26
N PRO A 130 8.59 10.72 -16.82
CA PRO A 130 9.39 9.52 -17.11
C PRO A 130 9.69 8.64 -15.89
N ALA A 131 9.86 9.23 -14.70
CA ALA A 131 10.06 8.48 -13.47
C ALA A 131 8.77 7.72 -13.09
N LEU A 132 7.59 8.33 -13.28
CA LEU A 132 6.33 7.66 -13.01
C LEU A 132 6.08 6.50 -13.99
N LYS A 133 6.38 6.66 -15.28
CA LYS A 133 6.32 5.58 -16.27
C LYS A 133 7.24 4.41 -15.91
N THR A 134 8.49 4.73 -15.56
CA THR A 134 9.48 3.75 -15.10
C THR A 134 9.02 3.02 -13.83
N HIS A 135 8.39 3.75 -12.90
CA HIS A 135 7.86 3.19 -11.66
C HIS A 135 6.78 2.13 -11.96
N PHE A 136 5.81 2.47 -12.81
CA PHE A 136 4.72 1.57 -13.15
C PHE A 136 5.16 0.36 -13.95
N PHE A 137 6.09 0.52 -14.89
CA PHE A 137 6.69 -0.61 -15.60
C PHE A 137 7.43 -1.55 -14.65
N CYS A 138 8.22 -1.00 -13.72
CA CYS A 138 8.88 -1.80 -12.69
C CYS A 138 7.87 -2.58 -11.83
N LEU A 139 6.79 -1.92 -11.43
CA LEU A 139 5.78 -2.51 -10.57
C LEU A 139 5.02 -3.63 -11.30
N GLY A 140 4.59 -3.40 -12.54
CA GLY A 140 3.92 -4.39 -13.38
C GLY A 140 4.77 -5.65 -13.56
N LYS A 141 6.08 -5.49 -13.79
CA LYS A 141 7.03 -6.61 -13.89
C LYS A 141 7.19 -7.40 -12.61
N LYS A 142 7.20 -6.75 -11.45
CA LYS A 142 7.36 -7.43 -10.15
C LYS A 142 6.10 -8.17 -9.73
N ILE A 143 4.94 -7.63 -10.09
CA ILE A 143 3.65 -8.27 -9.83
C ILE A 143 3.41 -9.43 -10.80
N GLY A 144 3.94 -9.34 -12.03
CA GLY A 144 3.78 -10.35 -13.08
C GLY A 144 2.74 -9.97 -14.15
N PHE A 145 2.23 -8.74 -14.14
CA PHE A 145 1.27 -8.27 -15.15
C PHE A 145 1.90 -8.06 -16.52
N MET A 146 3.22 -7.88 -16.57
CA MET A 146 3.94 -7.64 -17.81
C MET A 146 5.34 -8.22 -17.77
N ASP A 147 5.85 -8.59 -18.93
CA ASP A 147 7.21 -9.08 -19.09
C ASP A 147 8.24 -7.94 -19.27
N LYS A 148 9.47 -8.30 -19.64
CA LYS A 148 10.55 -7.32 -19.85
C LYS A 148 10.40 -6.48 -21.12
N ASP A 149 9.58 -6.93 -22.07
CA ASP A 149 9.35 -6.32 -23.38
C ASP A 149 8.03 -5.51 -23.37
N GLY A 150 7.31 -5.49 -22.23
CA GLY A 150 6.08 -4.74 -22.04
C GLY A 150 4.82 -5.50 -22.43
N ASN A 151 4.92 -6.79 -22.77
CA ASN A 151 3.75 -7.60 -23.12
C ASN A 151 2.98 -7.95 -21.84
N PHE A 152 1.65 -7.82 -21.89
CA PHE A 152 0.78 -8.13 -20.77
C PHE A 152 0.48 -9.63 -20.64
N ASP A 153 0.52 -10.13 -19.40
CA ASP A 153 -0.09 -11.41 -19.06
C ASP A 153 -1.60 -11.21 -18.81
N ARG A 154 -2.36 -11.22 -19.90
CA ARG A 154 -3.80 -10.94 -19.88
C ARG A 154 -4.56 -11.92 -18.99
N GLU A 155 -4.18 -13.19 -19.00
CA GLU A 155 -4.86 -14.25 -18.23
C GLU A 155 -4.66 -14.00 -16.74
N PHE A 156 -3.42 -13.70 -16.32
CA PHE A 156 -3.12 -13.36 -14.93
C PHE A 156 -3.83 -12.07 -14.49
N ILE A 157 -3.86 -11.03 -15.33
CA ILE A 157 -4.56 -9.77 -15.00
C ILE A 157 -6.07 -10.03 -14.84
N LYS A 158 -6.67 -10.80 -15.76
CA LYS A 158 -8.09 -11.18 -15.66
C LYS A 158 -8.37 -11.92 -14.36
N GLU A 159 -7.55 -12.91 -14.01
CA GLU A 159 -7.68 -13.66 -12.75
C GLU A 159 -7.64 -12.74 -11.53
N GLN A 160 -6.69 -11.79 -11.48
CA GLN A 160 -6.62 -10.84 -10.36
C GLN A 160 -7.83 -9.89 -10.32
N MET A 161 -8.36 -9.47 -11.48
CA MET A 161 -9.57 -8.64 -11.53
C MET A 161 -10.81 -9.42 -11.10
N SER A 162 -10.94 -10.70 -11.49
CA SER A 162 -12.08 -11.55 -11.12
C SER A 162 -12.17 -11.86 -9.62
N GLN A 163 -11.08 -11.69 -8.86
CA GLN A 163 -11.11 -11.75 -7.39
C GLN A 163 -11.88 -10.58 -6.76
N LEU A 164 -11.99 -9.45 -7.48
CA LEU A 164 -12.57 -8.20 -6.99
C LEU A 164 -13.90 -7.88 -7.68
N VAL A 165 -14.08 -8.33 -8.91
CA VAL A 165 -15.20 -8.01 -9.80
C VAL A 165 -15.78 -9.31 -10.33
N LYS A 166 -17.09 -9.52 -10.21
CA LYS A 166 -17.74 -10.77 -10.67
C LYS A 166 -18.24 -10.74 -12.11
N ASP A 167 -18.19 -9.58 -12.75
CA ASP A 167 -18.74 -9.34 -14.08
C ASP A 167 -17.61 -9.48 -15.12
N ASP A 168 -17.43 -10.71 -15.62
CA ASP A 168 -16.36 -11.05 -16.55
C ASP A 168 -16.46 -10.27 -17.87
N ASP A 169 -17.66 -9.95 -18.34
CA ASP A 169 -17.86 -9.19 -19.58
C ASP A 169 -17.30 -7.77 -19.45
N LYS A 170 -17.51 -7.13 -18.29
CA LYS A 170 -16.94 -5.81 -18.00
C LYS A 170 -15.43 -5.85 -17.79
N ILE A 171 -14.91 -6.93 -17.21
CA ILE A 171 -13.45 -7.13 -17.12
C ILE A 171 -12.88 -7.20 -18.54
N GLU A 172 -13.46 -8.03 -19.42
CA GLU A 172 -12.99 -8.17 -20.80
C GLU A 172 -13.10 -6.87 -21.60
N GLU A 173 -14.19 -6.11 -21.41
CA GLU A 173 -14.34 -4.79 -22.02
C GLU A 173 -13.16 -3.88 -21.66
N VAL A 174 -12.80 -3.80 -20.37
CA VAL A 174 -11.70 -2.95 -19.91
C VAL A 174 -10.35 -3.50 -20.37
N LEU A 175 -10.12 -4.82 -20.34
CA LEU A 175 -8.85 -5.42 -20.80
C LEU A 175 -8.61 -5.15 -22.29
N ASN A 176 -9.62 -5.38 -23.14
CA ASN A 176 -9.52 -5.14 -24.57
C ASN A 176 -9.27 -3.65 -24.89
N LYS A 177 -9.84 -2.75 -24.08
CA LYS A 177 -9.70 -1.31 -24.26
C LYS A 177 -8.37 -0.76 -23.76
N CYS A 178 -7.86 -1.29 -22.65
CA CYS A 178 -6.75 -0.68 -21.92
C CYS A 178 -5.41 -1.40 -22.11
N LEU A 179 -5.37 -2.68 -22.48
CA LEU A 179 -4.10 -3.40 -22.66
C LEU A 179 -3.57 -3.25 -24.10
N ILE A 180 -3.16 -2.02 -24.45
CA ILE A 180 -2.66 -1.69 -25.78
C ILE A 180 -1.13 -1.56 -25.73
N GLN A 181 -0.43 -2.26 -26.62
CA GLN A 181 1.02 -2.13 -26.79
C GLN A 181 1.36 -0.80 -27.47
N LEU A 182 2.30 -0.06 -26.90
CA LEU A 182 2.79 1.23 -27.41
C LEU A 182 4.29 1.18 -27.71
N ASP A 183 4.85 2.31 -28.14
CA ASP A 183 6.22 2.44 -28.63
C ASP A 183 7.30 2.01 -27.63
N SER A 184 7.03 2.16 -26.33
CA SER A 184 7.92 1.68 -25.27
C SER A 184 7.18 0.85 -24.21
N PRO A 185 7.87 -0.09 -23.55
CA PRO A 185 7.30 -0.85 -22.43
C PRO A 185 6.84 0.06 -21.28
N GLU A 186 7.57 1.15 -21.02
CA GLU A 186 7.22 2.12 -19.99
C GLU A 186 5.95 2.92 -20.35
N GLU A 187 5.82 3.33 -21.61
CA GLU A 187 4.61 4.03 -22.09
C GLU A 187 3.41 3.09 -22.07
N THR A 188 3.61 1.85 -22.52
CA THR A 188 2.61 0.78 -22.50
C THR A 188 2.08 0.57 -21.08
N ALA A 189 2.97 0.43 -20.08
CA ALA A 189 2.57 0.27 -18.69
C ALA A 189 1.78 1.46 -18.17
N PHE A 190 2.27 2.68 -18.43
CA PHE A 190 1.68 3.92 -17.95
C PHE A 190 0.28 4.15 -18.51
N GLN A 191 0.11 4.05 -19.84
CA GLN A 191 -1.18 4.30 -20.49
C GLN A 191 -2.22 3.24 -20.13
N SER A 192 -1.82 1.97 -20.01
CA SER A 192 -2.72 0.90 -19.59
C SER A 192 -3.25 1.12 -18.17
N ILE A 193 -2.38 1.47 -17.20
CA ILE A 193 -2.79 1.74 -15.81
C ILE A 193 -3.69 2.98 -15.74
N LYS A 194 -3.35 4.04 -16.47
CA LYS A 194 -4.18 5.25 -16.57
C LYS A 194 -5.57 4.91 -17.13
N CYS A 195 -5.63 4.19 -18.24
CA CYS A 195 -6.89 3.75 -18.85
C CYS A 195 -7.73 2.91 -17.88
N MET A 196 -7.13 1.95 -17.17
CA MET A 196 -7.85 1.15 -16.17
C MET A 196 -8.39 2.00 -15.01
N SER A 197 -7.63 3.00 -14.55
CA SER A 197 -8.07 3.94 -13.51
C SER A 197 -9.28 4.76 -13.96
N ASP A 198 -9.25 5.26 -15.20
CA ASP A 198 -10.34 6.04 -15.80
C ASP A 198 -11.61 5.19 -15.99
N ASN A 199 -11.45 3.89 -16.29
CA ASN A 199 -12.55 2.94 -16.47
C ASN A 199 -12.87 2.15 -15.18
N ARG A 200 -12.37 2.55 -14.00
CA ARG A 200 -12.65 1.87 -12.73
C ARG A 200 -14.15 1.72 -12.46
N LYS A 201 -14.95 2.72 -12.83
CA LYS A 201 -16.42 2.70 -12.64
C LYS A 201 -17.11 1.67 -13.53
N THR A 202 -16.49 1.27 -14.64
CA THR A 202 -17.02 0.20 -15.50
C THR A 202 -17.00 -1.10 -14.71
N VAL A 203 -15.88 -1.45 -14.09
CA VAL A 203 -15.71 -2.74 -13.38
C VAL A 203 -16.20 -2.71 -11.92
N LEU A 204 -16.19 -1.56 -11.24
CA LEU A 204 -16.60 -1.39 -9.85
C LEU A 204 -17.62 -0.23 -9.73
N PRO A 205 -18.92 -0.49 -9.98
CA PRO A 205 -19.99 0.49 -9.81
C PRO A 205 -20.26 0.85 -8.34
#